data_AF-A0A5E4QF99-F1
#
_entry.id   AF-A0A5E4QF99-F1
#
_cell.length_a   1.000
_cell.length_b   1.000
_cell.length_c   1.000
_cell.angle_alpha   90.00
_cell.angle_beta   90.00
_cell.angle_gamma   90.00
#
_symmetry.space_group_name_H-M   'P 1'
#
loop_
_entity.id
_entity.type
_entity.pdbx_description
1 polymer ?
#
loop_
_entity_poly.entity_id
_entity_poly.type
_entity_poly.pdbx_seq_one_letter_code
_entity_poly.pdbx_strand_id
1 'polypeptide(L)'
;MQNVLNCAPEKLVVKAMMYYYCLAHILICCMTLQVVKSQTCDSAQACITDLEQSDCGVGFELVSYHSIFGCCPGCRRIGEGGGGGDDSDNDQDDKCRPPSQCLSDGSYAPVQCKGDMFTGRCFCTDMEGNRIFGQMWRREASEMSCACSRARHELEVEGHVVTLHCTPNGDYEPLQCNEGMCWCVEPSSGQPTVIPMPQADMNRLPCLRQ
;
A
#
# COMPACT_ATOMS: atom_id res chain seq x y z
N MET A 1 53.95 -60.34 -16.41
CA MET A 1 54.69 -59.46 -17.35
C MET A 1 53.68 -58.58 -18.06
N GLN A 2 54.01 -57.29 -18.19
CA GLN A 2 53.35 -56.24 -18.98
C GLN A 2 51.99 -55.71 -18.47
N ASN A 3 52.05 -54.67 -17.62
CA ASN A 3 51.00 -53.66 -17.49
C ASN A 3 51.11 -52.72 -18.70
N VAL A 4 50.12 -52.79 -19.57
CA VAL A 4 49.97 -51.92 -20.75
C VAL A 4 49.39 -50.58 -20.27
N LEU A 5 50.17 -49.53 -20.45
CA LEU A 5 49.71 -48.14 -20.50
C LEU A 5 48.59 -48.04 -21.54
N ASN A 6 47.35 -47.79 -21.11
CA ASN A 6 46.27 -47.37 -21.99
C ASN A 6 45.79 -45.99 -21.55
N CYS A 7 46.20 -44.98 -22.32
CA CYS A 7 45.62 -43.65 -22.33
C CYS A 7 44.17 -43.72 -22.84
N ALA A 8 43.22 -43.18 -22.06
CA ALA A 8 41.87 -42.84 -22.50
C ALA A 8 41.28 -41.76 -21.58
N PRO A 9 40.43 -40.84 -22.07
CA PRO A 9 40.76 -39.76 -22.96
C PRO A 9 40.67 -38.41 -22.23
N GLU A 10 41.74 -37.60 -22.22
CA GLU A 10 41.77 -36.23 -21.65
C GLU A 10 40.67 -35.31 -22.21
N LYS A 11 40.09 -35.64 -23.37
CA LYS A 11 39.03 -34.85 -24.01
C LYS A 11 37.68 -34.89 -23.29
N LEU A 12 37.40 -35.93 -22.49
CA LEU A 12 36.11 -36.05 -21.78
C LEU A 12 36.08 -35.18 -20.52
N VAL A 13 37.21 -35.13 -19.80
CA VAL A 13 37.37 -34.31 -18.59
C VAL A 13 37.40 -32.83 -18.97
N VAL A 14 38.09 -32.44 -20.05
CA VAL A 14 38.09 -31.05 -20.53
C VAL A 14 36.70 -30.63 -21.02
N LYS A 15 35.94 -31.50 -21.70
CA LYS A 15 34.56 -31.20 -22.09
C LYS A 15 33.63 -31.06 -20.89
N ALA A 16 33.78 -31.92 -19.88
CA ALA A 16 33.00 -31.82 -18.64
C ALA A 16 33.35 -30.55 -17.87
N MET A 17 34.63 -30.20 -17.74
CA MET A 17 35.08 -28.97 -17.09
C MET A 17 34.61 -27.73 -17.85
N MET A 18 34.74 -27.69 -19.18
CA MET A 18 34.20 -26.59 -20.01
C MET A 18 32.68 -26.47 -19.89
N TYR A 19 31.96 -27.60 -19.80
CA TYR A 19 30.52 -27.61 -19.57
C TYR A 19 30.16 -27.02 -18.19
N TYR A 20 30.86 -27.41 -17.12
CA TYR A 20 30.67 -26.83 -15.78
C TYR A 20 31.03 -25.34 -15.72
N TYR A 21 32.10 -24.89 -16.37
CA TYR A 21 32.44 -23.46 -16.47
C TYR A 21 31.39 -22.68 -17.26
N CYS A 22 30.89 -23.20 -18.38
CA CYS A 22 29.78 -22.58 -19.12
C CYS A 22 28.51 -22.51 -18.28
N LEU A 23 28.12 -23.58 -17.58
CA LEU A 23 26.96 -23.57 -16.69
C LEU A 23 27.13 -22.58 -15.53
N ALA A 24 28.33 -22.49 -14.95
CA ALA A 24 28.63 -21.52 -13.91
C ALA A 24 28.56 -20.07 -14.43
N HIS A 25 29.09 -19.80 -15.63
CA HIS A 25 28.95 -18.48 -16.27
C HIS A 25 27.51 -18.16 -16.66
N ILE A 26 26.73 -19.13 -17.12
CA ILE A 26 25.30 -18.94 -17.40
C ILE A 26 24.54 -18.66 -16.10
N LEU A 27 24.84 -19.37 -15.00
CA LEU A 27 24.24 -19.12 -13.68
C LEU A 27 24.64 -17.75 -13.11
N ILE A 28 25.92 -17.36 -13.21
CA ILE A 28 26.41 -16.04 -12.78
C ILE A 28 25.77 -14.96 -13.64
N CYS A 29 25.69 -15.14 -14.96
CA CYS A 29 25.02 -14.23 -15.88
C CYS A 29 23.51 -14.15 -15.59
N CYS A 30 22.85 -15.26 -15.26
CA CYS A 30 21.45 -15.29 -14.89
C CYS A 30 21.19 -14.56 -13.56
N MET A 31 22.09 -14.75 -12.57
CA MET A 31 22.05 -14.03 -11.29
C MET A 31 22.32 -12.53 -11.49
N THR A 32 23.27 -12.13 -12.33
CA THR A 32 23.50 -10.71 -12.63
C THR A 32 22.35 -10.10 -13.44
N LEU A 33 21.77 -10.84 -14.40
CA LEU A 33 20.59 -10.40 -15.16
C LEU A 33 19.34 -10.24 -14.28
N GLN A 34 19.17 -11.07 -13.25
CA GLN A 34 18.08 -10.90 -12.26
C GLN A 34 18.27 -9.67 -11.36
N VAL A 35 19.52 -9.22 -11.16
CA VAL A 35 19.83 -7.98 -10.43
C VAL A 35 19.58 -6.72 -11.29
N VAL A 36 19.59 -6.82 -12.62
CA VAL A 36 19.26 -5.71 -13.55
C VAL A 36 17.79 -5.72 -13.98
N LYS A 37 16.87 -6.22 -13.14
CA LYS A 37 15.48 -5.77 -13.27
C LYS A 37 15.47 -4.30 -12.90
N SER A 38 15.30 -3.44 -13.92
CA SER A 38 14.92 -2.04 -13.73
C SER A 38 13.84 -2.01 -12.65
N GLN A 39 14.13 -1.38 -11.52
CA GLN A 39 13.15 -1.17 -10.45
C GLN A 39 12.12 -0.19 -11.00
N THR A 40 11.15 -0.69 -11.77
CA THR A 40 9.94 0.04 -12.10
C THR A 40 9.11 0.10 -10.83
N CYS A 41 8.67 1.31 -10.50
CA CYS A 41 7.99 1.62 -9.25
C CYS A 41 6.54 1.16 -9.30
N ASP A 42 6.29 -0.11 -8.97
CA ASP A 42 4.94 -0.68 -8.95
C ASP A 42 4.22 -0.53 -7.59
N SER A 43 4.93 -0.10 -6.52
CA SER A 43 4.30 0.27 -5.24
C SER A 43 5.21 1.17 -4.38
N ALA A 44 4.64 2.22 -3.80
CA ALA A 44 5.33 3.11 -2.88
C ALA A 44 5.44 2.44 -1.49
N GLN A 45 6.66 2.21 -1.02
CA GLN A 45 6.92 1.80 0.36
C GLN A 45 6.72 3.01 1.29
N ALA A 46 6.63 2.81 2.60
CA ALA A 46 6.35 3.89 3.57
C ALA A 46 7.43 4.99 3.55
N CYS A 47 7.25 6.02 2.72
CA CYS A 47 8.21 7.10 2.50
C CYS A 47 8.04 8.24 3.51
N ILE A 48 9.12 9.01 3.69
CA ILE A 48 9.06 10.33 4.30
C ILE A 48 8.39 11.27 3.28
N THR A 49 7.25 11.84 3.64
CA THR A 49 6.40 12.64 2.74
C THR A 49 6.70 14.14 2.76
N ASP A 50 7.65 14.56 3.59
CA ASP A 50 7.83 15.97 3.94
C ASP A 50 9.02 16.61 3.19
N LEU A 51 9.47 16.00 2.07
CA LEU A 51 10.57 16.52 1.25
C LEU A 51 10.04 17.55 0.24
N GLU A 52 10.50 18.80 0.35
CA GLU A 52 10.14 19.89 -0.55
C GLU A 52 11.27 20.21 -1.53
N GLN A 53 10.95 20.95 -2.60
CA GLN A 53 11.95 21.38 -3.60
C GLN A 53 13.07 22.24 -2.97
N SER A 54 12.81 22.92 -1.86
CA SER A 54 13.81 23.68 -1.09
C SER A 54 14.84 22.80 -0.38
N ASP A 55 14.50 21.54 -0.11
CA ASP A 55 15.41 20.57 0.50
C ASP A 55 16.37 19.97 -0.55
N CYS A 56 16.02 20.08 -1.83
CA CYS A 56 16.90 19.75 -2.93
C CYS A 56 17.91 20.88 -3.17
N GLY A 57 19.20 20.56 -3.03
CA GLY A 57 20.29 21.51 -3.28
C GLY A 57 20.29 22.08 -4.70
N VAL A 58 21.04 23.17 -4.91
CA VAL A 58 21.13 23.83 -6.22
C VAL A 58 21.60 22.85 -7.30
N GLY A 59 20.83 22.75 -8.39
CA GLY A 59 21.09 21.79 -9.47
C GLY A 59 20.42 20.44 -9.30
N PHE A 60 19.49 20.31 -8.35
CA PHE A 60 18.66 19.13 -8.15
C PHE A 60 17.17 19.51 -8.14
N GLU A 61 16.35 18.63 -8.69
CA GLU A 61 14.89 18.74 -8.79
C GLU A 61 14.26 17.63 -7.96
N LEU A 62 13.20 17.97 -7.22
CA LEU A 62 12.38 17.02 -6.49
C LEU A 62 11.60 16.16 -7.48
N VAL A 63 11.79 14.85 -7.43
CA VAL A 63 11.02 13.89 -8.21
C VAL A 63 10.23 12.98 -7.29
N SER A 64 9.00 12.66 -7.67
CA SER A 64 8.07 11.89 -6.85
C SER A 64 8.44 10.40 -6.74
N TYR A 65 9.18 9.86 -7.73
CA TYR A 65 9.49 8.44 -7.83
C TYR A 65 10.98 8.22 -8.10
N HIS A 66 11.79 8.20 -7.04
CA HIS A 66 13.22 8.00 -7.13
C HIS A 66 13.61 6.56 -6.75
N SER A 67 14.16 5.81 -7.71
CA SER A 67 14.49 4.38 -7.52
C SER A 67 15.65 4.15 -6.54
N ILE A 68 16.54 5.12 -6.35
CA ILE A 68 17.73 4.98 -5.48
C ILE A 68 17.34 4.73 -4.01
N PHE A 69 16.15 5.18 -3.57
CA PHE A 69 15.68 5.02 -2.18
C PHE A 69 14.37 4.23 -2.07
N GLY A 70 14.03 3.37 -3.05
CA GLY A 70 12.85 2.50 -2.96
C GLY A 70 11.53 3.18 -3.35
N CYS A 71 11.49 3.86 -4.50
CA CYS A 71 10.29 4.49 -5.04
C CYS A 71 9.66 5.54 -4.11
N CYS A 72 10.51 6.38 -3.56
CA CYS A 72 10.14 7.51 -2.72
C CYS A 72 10.45 8.84 -3.39
N PRO A 73 9.81 9.94 -2.94
CA PRO A 73 10.23 11.27 -3.31
C PRO A 73 11.71 11.49 -3.01
N GLY A 74 12.45 12.08 -3.94
CA GLY A 74 13.90 12.28 -3.82
C GLY A 74 14.42 13.36 -4.77
N CYS A 75 15.66 13.77 -4.59
CA CYS A 75 16.28 14.82 -5.42
C CYS A 75 17.09 14.20 -6.57
N ARG A 76 16.70 14.50 -7.81
CA ARG A 76 17.40 14.10 -9.04
C ARG A 76 18.21 15.27 -9.60
N ARG A 77 19.40 15.02 -10.16
CA ARG A 77 20.21 16.10 -10.79
C ARG A 77 19.56 16.64 -12.05
N ILE A 78 19.52 17.97 -12.16
CA ILE A 78 19.12 18.69 -13.37
C ILE A 78 20.23 18.50 -14.41
N GLY A 79 19.96 17.71 -15.45
CA GLY A 79 20.87 17.51 -16.60
C GLY A 79 21.42 16.09 -16.80
N GLU A 80 21.13 15.13 -15.90
CA GLU A 80 21.34 13.70 -16.20
C GLU A 80 20.05 13.13 -16.78
N GLY A 81 20.02 13.03 -18.11
CA GLY A 81 18.94 12.43 -18.87
C GLY A 81 18.74 10.96 -18.50
N GLY A 82 17.80 10.70 -17.61
CA GLY A 82 17.03 9.46 -17.57
C GLY A 82 15.66 9.78 -18.16
N GLY A 83 15.33 9.13 -19.28
CA GLY A 83 14.18 9.40 -20.14
C GLY A 83 13.00 10.06 -19.45
N GLY A 84 12.68 11.28 -19.90
CA GLY A 84 11.31 11.75 -19.81
C GLY A 84 10.46 10.68 -20.47
N GLY A 85 9.69 9.95 -19.65
CA GLY A 85 8.41 9.47 -20.14
C GLY A 85 7.71 10.71 -20.65
N ASP A 86 7.23 10.64 -21.89
CA ASP A 86 6.23 11.57 -22.38
C ASP A 86 5.20 11.73 -21.26
N ASP A 87 5.20 12.87 -20.59
CA ASP A 87 4.00 13.44 -20.00
C ASP A 87 3.11 13.83 -21.19
N SER A 88 2.66 12.82 -21.93
CA SER A 88 1.40 12.88 -22.62
C SER A 88 0.38 12.89 -21.50
N ASP A 89 0.11 14.10 -21.01
CA ASP A 89 -1.06 14.48 -20.25
C ASP A 89 -2.29 13.88 -20.95
N ASN A 90 -2.63 12.66 -20.59
CA ASN A 90 -4.00 12.18 -20.61
C ASN A 90 -4.49 12.25 -19.16
N ASP A 91 -4.42 13.48 -18.62
CA ASP A 91 -4.83 13.92 -17.29
C ASP A 91 -6.35 13.89 -17.22
N GLN A 92 -6.93 12.70 -17.06
CA GLN A 92 -8.38 12.60 -16.87
C GLN A 92 -8.91 11.56 -15.89
N ASP A 93 -8.10 10.68 -15.27
CA ASP A 93 -8.68 9.66 -14.38
C ASP A 93 -8.03 9.46 -12.98
N ASP A 94 -6.81 9.95 -12.70
CA ASP A 94 -6.19 9.77 -11.37
C ASP A 94 -6.51 10.93 -10.41
N LYS A 95 -7.63 10.81 -9.69
CA LYS A 95 -8.11 11.82 -8.71
C LYS A 95 -7.25 11.93 -7.46
N CYS A 96 -6.60 10.84 -7.03
CA CYS A 96 -5.74 10.82 -5.85
C CYS A 96 -4.26 11.01 -6.22
N ARG A 97 -3.58 11.98 -5.59
CA ARG A 97 -2.18 12.34 -5.90
C ARG A 97 -1.30 12.23 -4.64
N PRO A 98 -0.15 11.53 -4.69
CA PRO A 98 0.83 11.53 -3.59
C PRO A 98 1.18 12.96 -3.13
N PRO A 99 1.39 13.22 -1.83
CA PRO A 99 1.75 12.27 -0.77
C PRO A 99 0.57 11.60 -0.06
N SER A 100 -0.68 11.77 -0.51
CA SER A 100 -1.82 11.04 0.07
C SER A 100 -1.72 9.55 -0.23
N GLN A 101 -2.33 8.74 0.66
CA GLN A 101 -2.47 7.31 0.42
C GLN A 101 -3.62 7.08 -0.56
N CYS A 102 -3.33 6.40 -1.67
CA CYS A 102 -4.32 6.12 -2.71
C CYS A 102 -4.58 4.61 -2.80
N LEU A 103 -5.81 4.25 -3.15
CA LEU A 103 -6.17 2.88 -3.49
C LEU A 103 -5.79 2.59 -4.95
N SER A 104 -5.76 1.31 -5.33
CA SER A 104 -5.41 0.87 -6.68
C SER A 104 -6.40 1.32 -7.76
N ASP A 105 -7.57 1.81 -7.36
CA ASP A 105 -8.62 2.34 -8.25
C ASP A 105 -8.52 3.86 -8.45
N GLY A 106 -7.48 4.51 -7.91
CA GLY A 106 -7.26 5.96 -8.03
C GLY A 106 -8.04 6.80 -7.01
N SER A 107 -8.85 6.18 -6.15
CA SER A 107 -9.55 6.87 -5.05
C SER A 107 -8.66 7.08 -3.83
N TYR A 108 -9.07 7.97 -2.93
CA TYR A 108 -8.37 8.17 -1.66
C TYR A 108 -8.59 6.99 -0.72
N ALA A 109 -7.50 6.52 -0.09
CA ALA A 109 -7.60 5.50 0.95
C ALA A 109 -8.40 6.03 2.15
N PRO A 110 -9.16 5.17 2.86
CA PRO A 110 -9.99 5.59 4.00
C PRO A 110 -9.25 6.35 5.09
N VAL A 111 -7.99 6.00 5.33
CA VAL A 111 -7.15 6.58 6.38
C VAL A 111 -6.10 7.45 5.72
N GLN A 112 -6.01 8.72 6.14
CA GLN A 112 -4.97 9.64 5.70
C GLN A 112 -4.21 10.16 6.90
N CYS A 113 -2.88 10.06 6.86
CA CYS A 113 -2.02 10.46 7.96
C CYS A 113 -1.09 11.60 7.57
N LYS A 114 -0.99 12.63 8.41
CA LYS A 114 -0.09 13.78 8.22
C LYS A 114 0.84 13.94 9.42
N GLY A 115 2.07 14.36 9.16
CA GLY A 115 3.13 14.54 10.15
C GLY A 115 3.80 13.23 10.57
N ASP A 116 4.82 13.35 11.42
CA ASP A 116 5.64 12.25 11.91
C ASP A 116 4.90 11.31 12.88
N MET A 117 5.57 10.25 13.35
CA MET A 117 4.96 9.25 14.23
C MET A 117 4.60 9.77 15.64
N PHE A 118 5.26 10.83 16.12
CA PHE A 118 5.12 11.34 17.49
C PHE A 118 4.11 12.48 17.61
N THR A 119 4.02 13.33 16.60
CA THR A 119 3.15 14.52 16.57
C THR A 119 2.06 14.43 15.51
N GLY A 120 2.19 13.50 14.57
CA GLY A 120 1.24 13.31 13.48
C GLY A 120 -0.09 12.74 13.92
N ARG A 121 -1.07 12.90 13.02
CA ARG A 121 -2.44 12.41 13.19
C ARG A 121 -2.92 11.75 11.92
N CYS A 122 -3.78 10.76 12.11
CA CYS A 122 -4.55 10.12 11.05
C CYS A 122 -6.01 10.56 11.17
N PHE A 123 -6.69 10.67 10.04
CA PHE A 123 -8.09 11.05 9.94
C PHE A 123 -8.77 10.24 8.83
N CYS A 124 -10.08 10.08 8.95
CA CYS A 124 -10.86 9.41 7.93
C CYS A 124 -11.18 10.33 6.75
N THR A 125 -11.19 9.77 5.55
CA THR A 125 -11.60 10.45 4.32
C THR A 125 -12.60 9.65 3.51
N ASP A 126 -13.41 10.35 2.71
CA ASP A 126 -14.23 9.77 1.65
C ASP A 126 -13.37 9.36 0.42
N MET A 127 -14.03 8.92 -0.66
CA MET A 127 -13.36 8.49 -1.90
C MET A 127 -12.66 9.65 -2.64
N GLU A 128 -13.14 10.87 -2.45
CA GLU A 128 -12.63 12.11 -3.04
C GLU A 128 -11.51 12.77 -2.21
N GLY A 129 -11.25 12.26 -1.00
CA GLY A 129 -10.22 12.76 -0.10
C GLY A 129 -10.70 13.86 0.86
N ASN A 130 -12.01 14.12 0.92
CA ASN A 130 -12.55 15.04 1.91
C ASN A 130 -12.53 14.39 3.29
N ARG A 131 -12.21 15.20 4.31
CA ARG A 131 -12.16 14.73 5.69
C ARG A 131 -13.57 14.50 6.24
N ILE A 132 -13.80 13.30 6.78
CA ILE A 132 -15.04 12.90 7.45
C ILE A 132 -14.78 12.63 8.94
N PHE A 133 -15.81 12.19 9.67
CA PHE A 133 -15.70 11.83 11.09
C PHE A 133 -14.65 10.72 11.30
N GLY A 134 -13.93 10.78 12.42
CA GLY A 134 -12.92 9.79 12.78
C GLY A 134 -11.49 10.33 12.69
N GLN A 135 -10.74 10.17 13.78
CA GLN A 135 -9.35 10.60 13.88
C GLN A 135 -8.60 9.84 14.97
N MET A 136 -7.28 9.70 14.81
CA MET A 136 -6.42 9.06 15.81
C MET A 136 -5.01 9.66 15.79
N TRP A 137 -4.28 9.51 16.89
CA TRP A 137 -2.85 9.77 16.89
C TRP A 137 -2.14 8.79 15.96
N ARG A 138 -1.16 9.25 15.17
CA ARG A 138 -0.50 8.40 14.17
C ARG A 138 0.08 7.12 14.77
N ARG A 139 0.70 7.23 15.95
CA ARG A 139 1.24 6.09 16.71
C ARG A 139 0.20 5.05 17.18
N GLU A 140 -1.07 5.42 17.23
CA GLU A 140 -2.19 4.59 17.72
C GLU A 140 -3.14 4.18 16.57
N ALA A 141 -2.85 4.58 15.32
CA ALA A 141 -3.72 4.40 14.17
C ALA A 141 -3.47 3.10 13.40
N SER A 142 -2.66 2.16 13.92
CA SER A 142 -2.32 0.94 13.18
C SER A 142 -3.53 0.07 12.84
N GLU A 143 -4.52 0.04 13.74
CA GLU A 143 -5.76 -0.74 13.58
C GLU A 143 -6.94 0.11 13.07
N MET A 144 -6.73 1.41 12.81
CA MET A 144 -7.77 2.31 12.33
C MET A 144 -8.13 1.95 10.88
N SER A 145 -9.41 1.67 10.60
CA SER A 145 -9.90 1.33 9.25
C SER A 145 -10.80 2.40 8.64
N CYS A 146 -11.45 3.23 9.47
CA CYS A 146 -12.45 4.22 9.05
C CYS A 146 -13.71 3.63 8.38
N ALA A 147 -13.91 2.31 8.47
CA ALA A 147 -14.96 1.63 7.73
C ALA A 147 -16.37 2.11 8.11
N CYS A 148 -16.62 2.39 9.40
CA CYS A 148 -17.92 2.91 9.84
C CYS A 148 -18.15 4.32 9.34
N SER A 149 -17.14 5.18 9.46
CA SER A 149 -17.26 6.58 9.06
C SER A 149 -17.51 6.72 7.58
N ARG A 150 -16.85 5.90 6.75
CA ARG A 150 -17.09 5.86 5.30
C ARG A 150 -18.49 5.35 4.96
N ALA A 151 -18.89 4.21 5.51
CA ALA A 151 -20.23 3.67 5.24
C ALA A 151 -21.34 4.61 5.69
N ARG A 152 -21.16 5.29 6.84
CA ARG A 152 -22.08 6.31 7.31
C ARG A 152 -22.14 7.50 6.35
N HIS A 153 -21.00 8.00 5.90
CA HIS A 153 -20.94 9.12 4.97
C HIS A 153 -21.60 8.80 3.63
N GLU A 154 -21.33 7.61 3.06
CA GLU A 154 -21.92 7.14 1.80
C GLU A 154 -23.45 7.11 1.90
N LEU A 155 -24.01 6.53 2.98
CA LEU A 155 -25.44 6.50 3.22
C LEU A 155 -26.04 7.90 3.46
N GLU A 156 -25.34 8.80 4.16
CA GLU A 156 -25.78 10.18 4.38
C GLU A 156 -25.83 10.97 3.06
N VAL A 157 -24.86 10.78 2.18
CA VAL A 157 -24.82 11.39 0.83
C VAL A 157 -25.95 10.86 -0.06
N GLU A 158 -26.30 9.59 0.07
CA GLU A 158 -27.46 8.97 -0.59
C GLU A 158 -28.80 9.45 -0.02
N GLY A 159 -28.79 10.20 1.09
CA GLY A 159 -29.98 10.79 1.71
C GLY A 159 -30.68 9.88 2.73
N HIS A 160 -30.02 8.80 3.19
CA HIS A 160 -30.56 7.95 4.25
C HIS A 160 -30.48 8.65 5.61
N VAL A 161 -31.44 8.31 6.49
CA VAL A 161 -31.35 8.67 7.92
C VAL A 161 -30.48 7.62 8.60
N VAL A 162 -29.19 7.94 8.78
CA VAL A 162 -28.19 6.98 9.25
C VAL A 162 -28.04 7.02 10.76
N THR A 163 -28.14 5.85 11.38
CA THR A 163 -27.98 5.67 12.85
C THR A 163 -26.78 4.80 13.23
N LEU A 164 -25.86 4.58 12.28
CA LEU A 164 -24.59 3.89 12.55
C LEU A 164 -23.76 4.62 13.60
N HIS A 165 -23.23 3.84 14.53
CA HIS A 165 -22.42 4.31 15.65
C HIS A 165 -20.95 3.96 15.42
N CYS A 166 -20.12 4.99 15.26
CA CYS A 166 -18.69 4.83 15.01
C CYS A 166 -17.89 5.25 16.25
N THR A 167 -16.83 4.50 16.55
CA THR A 167 -15.85 4.88 17.56
C THR A 167 -15.07 6.13 17.10
N PRO A 168 -14.32 6.82 17.98
CA PRO A 168 -13.60 8.04 17.62
C PRO A 168 -12.52 7.88 16.54
N ASN A 169 -12.00 6.67 16.32
CA ASN A 169 -11.05 6.40 15.23
C ASN A 169 -11.76 6.18 13.88
N GLY A 170 -13.09 6.09 13.89
CA GLY A 170 -13.91 5.92 12.70
C GLY A 170 -14.30 4.48 12.36
N ASP A 171 -13.95 3.51 13.21
CA ASP A 171 -14.36 2.11 13.10
C ASP A 171 -15.74 1.88 13.74
N TYR A 172 -16.35 0.72 13.49
CA TYR A 172 -17.67 0.42 14.03
C TYR A 172 -17.63 0.15 15.54
N GLU A 173 -18.63 0.66 16.26
CA GLU A 173 -18.96 0.11 17.57
C GLU A 173 -19.53 -1.31 17.41
N PRO A 174 -19.30 -2.25 18.36
CA PRO A 174 -19.68 -3.66 18.18
C PRO A 174 -21.18 -3.90 17.92
N LEU A 175 -22.05 -3.02 18.44
CA LEU A 175 -23.48 -3.06 18.21
C LEU A 175 -23.86 -1.96 17.21
N GLN A 176 -24.50 -2.34 16.11
CA GLN A 176 -25.07 -1.42 15.14
C GLN A 176 -26.57 -1.55 15.09
N CYS A 177 -27.24 -0.43 14.85
CA CYS A 177 -28.64 -0.39 14.51
C CYS A 177 -28.82 0.59 13.35
N ASN A 178 -29.58 0.20 12.33
CA ASN A 178 -29.98 1.09 11.25
C ASN A 178 -31.33 0.64 10.69
N GLU A 179 -32.19 1.61 10.34
CA GLU A 179 -33.50 1.35 9.72
C GLU A 179 -34.36 0.31 10.47
N GLY A 180 -34.30 0.30 11.81
CA GLY A 180 -35.09 -0.60 12.66
C GLY A 180 -34.55 -2.04 12.78
N MET A 181 -33.39 -2.31 12.22
CA MET A 181 -32.65 -3.57 12.38
C MET A 181 -31.39 -3.34 13.19
N CYS A 182 -31.02 -4.29 14.05
CA CYS A 182 -29.81 -4.25 14.85
C CYS A 182 -28.98 -5.53 14.67
N TRP A 183 -27.66 -5.40 14.71
CA TRP A 183 -26.74 -6.52 14.53
C TRP A 183 -25.41 -6.28 15.25
N CYS A 184 -24.67 -7.36 15.51
CA CYS A 184 -23.29 -7.26 15.95
C CYS A 184 -22.37 -7.24 14.75
N VAL A 185 -21.30 -6.42 14.80
CA VAL A 185 -20.34 -6.26 13.70
C VAL A 185 -18.92 -6.51 14.13
N GLU A 186 -18.10 -6.89 13.16
CA GLU A 186 -16.65 -6.77 13.27
C GLU A 186 -16.24 -5.28 13.13
N PRO A 187 -15.53 -4.69 14.10
CA PRO A 187 -15.24 -3.24 14.13
C PRO A 187 -14.59 -2.67 12.85
N SER A 188 -13.67 -3.41 12.24
CA SER A 188 -12.86 -2.91 11.13
C SER A 188 -13.51 -3.06 9.75
N SER A 189 -14.51 -3.93 9.60
CA SER A 189 -15.15 -4.22 8.30
C SER A 189 -16.66 -3.93 8.28
N GLY A 190 -17.31 -3.85 9.44
CA GLY A 190 -18.76 -3.75 9.54
C GLY A 190 -19.49 -5.07 9.24
N GLN A 191 -18.77 -6.16 9.01
CA GLN A 191 -19.38 -7.45 8.67
C GLN A 191 -20.22 -7.97 9.85
N PRO A 192 -21.49 -8.35 9.62
CA PRO A 192 -22.32 -8.91 10.67
C PRO A 192 -21.74 -10.23 11.19
N THR A 193 -21.49 -10.30 12.50
CA THR A 193 -21.03 -11.53 13.18
C THR A 193 -22.19 -12.45 13.57
N VAL A 194 -23.40 -11.90 13.57
CA VAL A 194 -24.67 -12.60 13.79
C VAL A 194 -25.71 -12.10 12.80
N ILE A 195 -26.82 -12.85 12.69
CA ILE A 195 -27.95 -12.46 11.84
C ILE A 195 -28.58 -11.16 12.38
N PRO A 196 -28.77 -10.12 11.55
CA PRO A 196 -29.49 -8.93 11.95
C PRO A 196 -30.91 -9.24 12.42
N MET A 197 -31.34 -8.57 13.48
CA MET A 197 -32.63 -8.80 14.12
C MET A 197 -33.43 -7.48 14.19
N PRO A 198 -34.76 -7.52 14.22
CA PRO A 198 -35.55 -6.32 14.49
C PRO A 198 -35.11 -5.67 15.79
N GLN A 199 -35.14 -4.34 15.87
CA GLN A 199 -34.72 -3.60 17.06
C GLN A 199 -35.45 -4.03 18.34
N ALA A 200 -36.70 -4.48 18.23
CA ALA A 200 -37.45 -5.04 19.36
C ALA A 200 -36.78 -6.28 20.00
N ASP A 201 -35.99 -7.02 19.23
CA ASP A 201 -35.27 -8.23 19.65
C ASP A 201 -33.78 -7.99 19.93
N MET A 202 -33.29 -6.73 19.88
CA MET A 202 -31.86 -6.41 20.03
C MET A 202 -31.24 -6.94 21.34
N ASN A 203 -32.05 -7.16 22.38
CA ASN A 203 -31.62 -7.73 23.66
C ASN A 203 -31.07 -9.16 23.58
N ARG A 204 -31.25 -9.81 22.43
CA ARG A 204 -30.74 -11.15 22.11
C ARG A 204 -29.35 -11.12 21.47
N LEU A 205 -28.86 -9.95 21.06
CA LEU A 205 -27.56 -9.79 20.44
C LEU A 205 -26.43 -9.95 21.48
N PRO A 206 -25.37 -10.73 21.18
CA PRO A 206 -24.29 -10.99 22.13
C PRO A 206 -23.43 -9.76 22.44
N CYS A 207 -23.31 -8.81 21.50
CA CYS A 207 -22.52 -7.58 21.65
C CYS A 207 -23.19 -6.51 22.52
N LEU A 208 -24.50 -6.60 22.78
CA LEU A 208 -25.20 -5.63 23.62
C LEU A 208 -24.81 -5.73 25.12
N ARG A 209 -24.29 -6.89 25.54
CA ARG A 209 -23.99 -7.18 26.96
C ARG A 209 -22.50 -7.08 27.30
N GLN A 210 -21.69 -6.48 26.41
CA GLN A 210 -20.25 -6.35 26.57
C GLN A 210 -19.88 -5.00 27.17
#